data_AF-A0A0Q8UMX8-F1
#
_entry.id   AF-A0A0Q8UMX8-F1
#
_cell.length_a   1.000
_cell.length_b   1.000
_cell.length_c   1.000
_cell.angle_alpha   90.00
_cell.angle_beta   90.00
_cell.angle_gamma   90.00
#
_symmetry.space_group_name_H-M   'P 1'
#
loop_
_entity.id
_entity.type
_entity.pdbx_description
1 polymer ?
#
loop_
_entity_poly.entity_id
_entity_poly.type
_entity_poly.pdbx_seq_one_letter_code
_entity_poly.pdbx_strand_id
1 'polypeptide(L)'
;MRVRMTAAAAAVLVLAAGCRDTQWPSNADQEAFCDTVASAQLTEGGVDQDLRQLGTPANLPFEARRYLLDLADGHDPVPAEKQVFDTYLADHC
;
A
#
# COMPACT_ATOMS: atom_id res chain seq x y z
N MET A 1 -39.39 48.25 -6.34
CA MET A 1 -38.15 48.29 -5.52
C MET A 1 -38.31 47.31 -4.37
N ARG A 2 -37.60 46.17 -4.40
CA ARG A 2 -37.30 45.31 -3.23
C ARG A 2 -36.17 44.36 -3.65
N VAL A 3 -34.96 44.74 -3.25
CA VAL A 3 -33.72 43.97 -3.34
C VAL A 3 -33.78 42.85 -2.33
N ARG A 4 -33.38 41.61 -2.69
CA ARG A 4 -32.60 40.73 -1.79
C ARG A 4 -31.64 39.86 -2.59
N MET A 5 -30.38 40.26 -2.48
CA MET A 5 -29.14 39.56 -2.76
C MET A 5 -29.09 38.26 -1.94
N THR A 6 -28.71 37.14 -2.55
CA THR A 6 -28.21 35.96 -1.84
C THR A 6 -26.94 35.50 -2.54
N ALA A 7 -25.81 35.76 -1.89
CA ALA A 7 -24.51 35.25 -2.28
C ALA A 7 -24.50 33.74 -2.07
N ALA A 8 -24.42 32.98 -3.15
CA ALA A 8 -24.17 31.55 -3.08
C ALA A 8 -22.69 31.33 -2.76
N ALA A 9 -22.43 30.93 -1.52
CA ALA A 9 -21.16 30.41 -1.09
C ALA A 9 -20.85 29.10 -1.84
N ALA A 10 -19.73 29.05 -2.54
CA ALA A 10 -19.09 27.85 -3.08
C ALA A 10 -17.62 28.23 -3.34
N ALA A 11 -16.60 27.48 -2.98
CA ALA A 11 -16.51 26.11 -2.53
C ALA A 11 -15.31 26.02 -1.58
N VAL A 12 -15.46 25.23 -0.51
CA VAL A 12 -14.29 24.72 0.22
C VAL A 12 -13.65 23.69 -0.71
N LEU A 13 -12.63 24.11 -1.47
CA LEU A 13 -11.75 23.18 -2.17
C LEU A 13 -10.93 22.46 -1.10
N VAL A 14 -11.41 21.27 -0.77
CA VAL A 14 -10.73 20.29 0.06
C VAL A 14 -9.38 19.97 -0.60
N LEU A 15 -8.33 20.55 -0.05
CA LEU A 15 -6.94 20.12 -0.27
C LEU A 15 -6.78 18.73 0.37
N ALA A 16 -7.19 17.68 -0.36
CA ALA A 16 -6.82 16.30 -0.10
C ALA A 16 -5.62 15.87 -0.97
N ALA A 17 -4.72 16.80 -1.27
CA ALA A 17 -3.45 16.50 -1.91
C ALA A 17 -2.41 16.23 -0.80
N GLY A 18 -2.06 14.96 -0.58
CA GLY A 18 -0.84 14.63 0.18
C GLY A 18 -0.81 13.34 0.99
N CYS A 19 -1.92 12.62 1.20
CA CYS A 19 -1.94 11.46 2.12
C CYS A 19 -2.42 10.14 1.50
N ARG A 20 -2.32 9.93 0.17
CA ARG A 20 -2.88 8.73 -0.46
C ARG A 20 -1.90 7.80 -1.17
N ASP A 21 -0.70 8.26 -1.52
CA ASP A 21 0.18 7.45 -2.39
C ASP A 21 1.15 6.52 -1.64
N THR A 22 1.20 6.55 -0.31
CA THR A 22 2.15 5.72 0.48
C THR A 22 1.50 4.77 1.48
N GLN A 23 0.16 4.76 1.64
CA GLN A 23 -0.50 3.81 2.52
C GLN A 23 -1.00 2.61 1.73
N TRP A 24 -0.19 1.55 1.70
CA TRP A 24 -0.67 0.25 1.28
C TRP A 24 -1.85 -0.19 2.14
N PRO A 25 -2.93 -0.72 1.55
CA PRO A 25 -4.05 -1.25 2.31
C PRO A 25 -3.56 -2.25 3.37
N SER A 26 -4.10 -2.13 4.58
CA SER A 26 -3.89 -3.10 5.65
C SER A 26 -5.18 -3.91 5.80
N ASN A 27 -5.04 -5.22 6.04
CA ASN A 27 -6.12 -6.24 6.02
C ASN A 27 -6.42 -6.83 4.62
N ALA A 28 -5.40 -7.04 3.80
CA ALA A 28 -5.55 -7.94 2.66
C ALA A 28 -5.93 -9.34 3.15
N ASP A 29 -6.77 -10.03 2.37
CA ASP A 29 -7.05 -11.44 2.59
C ASP A 29 -5.75 -12.26 2.42
N GLN A 30 -5.53 -13.24 3.31
CA GLN A 30 -4.28 -14.01 3.35
C GLN A 30 -4.11 -14.87 2.11
N GLU A 31 -5.17 -15.55 1.67
CA GLU A 31 -5.12 -16.47 0.53
C GLU A 31 -4.89 -15.68 -0.76
N ALA A 32 -5.65 -14.59 -0.95
CA ALA A 32 -5.46 -13.70 -2.09
C ALA A 32 -4.05 -13.07 -2.11
N PHE A 33 -3.49 -12.75 -0.94
CA PHE A 33 -2.13 -12.23 -0.83
C PHE A 33 -1.08 -13.25 -1.26
N CYS A 34 -1.20 -14.49 -0.79
CA CYS A 34 -0.30 -15.57 -1.15
C CYS A 34 -0.33 -15.88 -2.65
N ASP A 35 -1.51 -15.95 -3.25
CA ASP A 35 -1.67 -16.13 -4.71
C ASP A 35 -1.02 -14.99 -5.49
N THR A 36 -1.29 -13.75 -5.07
CA THR A 36 -0.77 -12.56 -5.74
C THR A 36 0.77 -12.54 -5.64
N VAL A 37 1.34 -12.76 -4.46
CA VAL A 37 2.80 -12.81 -4.25
C VAL A 37 3.44 -13.94 -5.06
N ALA A 38 2.82 -15.12 -5.13
CA ALA A 38 3.35 -16.24 -5.90
C ALA A 38 3.42 -15.94 -7.40
N SER A 39 2.49 -15.15 -7.91
CA SER A 39 2.49 -14.66 -9.31
C SER A 39 3.29 -13.37 -9.52
N ALA A 40 3.58 -12.62 -8.46
CA ALA A 40 4.15 -11.29 -8.56
C ALA A 40 5.64 -11.33 -8.87
N GLN A 41 6.09 -10.32 -9.62
CA GLN A 41 7.51 -10.02 -9.74
C GLN A 41 7.95 -9.12 -8.58
N LEU A 42 8.70 -9.70 -7.63
CA LEU A 42 9.34 -8.98 -6.54
C LEU A 42 10.81 -8.76 -6.90
N THR A 43 11.15 -7.59 -7.43
CA THR A 43 12.52 -7.25 -7.85
C THR A 43 12.97 -5.94 -7.22
N GLU A 44 14.28 -5.68 -7.18
CA GLU A 44 14.86 -4.41 -6.71
C GLU A 44 14.30 -3.17 -7.45
N GLY A 45 13.62 -3.34 -8.58
CA GLY A 45 13.00 -2.25 -9.34
C GLY A 45 11.52 -2.03 -9.09
N GLY A 46 10.87 -2.81 -8.21
CA GLY A 46 9.45 -2.62 -7.94
C GLY A 46 8.70 -3.85 -7.43
N VAL A 47 7.55 -3.56 -6.82
CA VAL A 47 6.46 -4.52 -6.59
C VAL A 47 5.34 -4.32 -7.60
N ASP A 48 4.79 -5.44 -8.09
CA ASP A 48 3.63 -5.50 -8.98
C ASP A 48 2.45 -4.65 -8.49
N GLN A 49 1.72 -4.04 -9.43
CA GLN A 49 0.59 -3.16 -9.15
C GLN A 49 -0.57 -3.91 -8.47
N ASP A 50 -0.77 -5.19 -8.78
CA ASP A 50 -1.83 -6.01 -8.18
C ASP A 50 -1.59 -6.19 -6.68
N LEU A 51 -0.33 -6.44 -6.29
CA LEU A 51 0.06 -6.56 -4.89
C LEU A 51 -0.05 -5.23 -4.14
N ARG A 52 0.28 -4.10 -4.79
CA ARG A 52 0.08 -2.75 -4.22
C ARG A 52 -1.40 -2.45 -3.95
N GLN A 53 -2.28 -2.83 -4.87
CA GLN A 53 -3.72 -2.61 -4.76
C GLN A 53 -4.37 -3.51 -3.71
N LEU A 54 -3.93 -4.77 -3.63
CA LEU A 54 -4.40 -5.72 -2.64
C LEU A 54 -3.97 -5.31 -1.23
N GLY A 55 -2.72 -4.85 -1.09
CA GLY A 55 -2.14 -4.45 0.19
C GLY A 55 -1.51 -5.63 0.93
N THR A 56 -1.44 -5.52 2.26
CA THR A 56 -0.80 -6.52 3.12
C THR A 56 -1.75 -7.10 4.17
N PRO A 57 -1.61 -8.39 4.53
CA PRO A 57 -2.34 -8.98 5.64
C PRO A 57 -2.04 -8.28 6.97
N ALA A 58 -2.97 -8.37 7.91
CA ALA A 58 -2.83 -7.75 9.23
C ALA A 58 -1.71 -8.38 10.06
N ASN A 59 -1.51 -9.69 9.90
CA ASN A 59 -0.50 -10.52 10.55
C ASN A 59 0.87 -10.45 9.90
N LEU A 60 1.03 -9.73 8.77
CA LEU A 60 2.34 -9.55 8.15
C LEU A 60 3.28 -8.80 9.13
N PRO A 61 4.44 -9.36 9.50
CA PRO A 61 5.41 -8.69 10.35
C PRO A 61 5.81 -7.32 9.82
N PHE A 62 6.19 -6.41 10.72
CA PHE A 62 6.57 -5.05 10.34
C PHE A 62 7.76 -5.04 9.38
N GLU A 63 8.78 -5.86 9.66
CA GLU A 63 9.98 -6.00 8.84
C GLU A 63 9.64 -6.54 7.43
N ALA A 64 8.74 -7.52 7.35
CA ALA A 64 8.26 -8.06 6.10
C ALA A 64 7.46 -7.02 5.28
N ARG A 65 6.66 -6.18 5.95
CA ARG A 65 5.96 -5.06 5.31
C ARG A 65 6.95 -4.00 4.81
N ARG A 66 7.98 -3.69 5.59
CA ARG A 66 8.99 -2.71 5.19
C ARG A 66 9.79 -3.19 3.98
N TYR A 67 10.13 -4.48 3.90
CA TYR A 67 10.71 -5.06 2.70
C TYR A 67 9.87 -4.79 1.44
N LEU A 68 8.56 -5.01 1.49
CA LEU A 68 7.67 -4.73 0.36
C LEU A 68 7.61 -3.23 0.01
N LEU A 69 7.63 -2.34 1.00
CA LEU A 69 7.64 -0.90 0.78
C LEU A 69 8.95 -0.43 0.16
N ASP A 70 10.09 -0.93 0.64
CA ASP A 70 11.41 -0.61 0.08
C ASP A 70 11.48 -1.04 -1.40
N LEU A 71 11.02 -2.26 -1.71
CA LEU A 71 10.90 -2.70 -3.10
C LEU A 71 9.97 -1.80 -3.92
N ALA A 72 8.84 -1.37 -3.35
CA ALA A 72 7.85 -0.55 -4.04
C ALA A 72 8.36 0.86 -4.37
N ASP A 73 9.23 1.39 -3.51
CA ASP A 73 9.87 2.71 -3.63
C ASP A 73 11.18 2.64 -4.43
N GLY A 74 11.61 1.43 -4.85
CA GLY A 74 12.85 1.22 -5.62
C GLY A 74 14.11 1.37 -4.76
N HIS A 75 14.00 1.13 -3.46
CA HIS A 75 15.12 1.08 -2.53
C HIS A 75 15.74 -0.32 -2.48
N ASP A 76 17.05 -0.37 -2.25
CA ASP A 76 17.77 -1.62 -2.04
C ASP A 76 17.25 -2.30 -0.76
N PRO A 77 16.72 -3.53 -0.84
CA PRO A 77 16.12 -4.19 0.30
C PRO A 77 17.16 -4.63 1.33
N VAL A 78 16.81 -4.49 2.61
CA VAL A 78 17.65 -4.99 3.71
C VAL A 78 17.54 -6.52 3.80
N PRO A 79 18.66 -7.28 3.81
CA PRO A 79 18.63 -8.75 3.79
C PRO A 79 17.84 -9.39 4.95
N ALA A 80 17.91 -8.80 6.15
CA ALA A 80 17.18 -9.28 7.32
C ALA A 80 15.65 -9.19 7.13
N GLU A 81 15.18 -8.13 6.48
CA GLU A 81 13.76 -7.89 6.25
C GLU A 81 13.20 -8.83 5.20
N LYS A 82 13.99 -9.09 4.14
CA LYS A 82 13.70 -10.13 3.17
C LYS A 82 13.57 -11.50 3.85
N GLN A 83 14.49 -11.84 4.77
CA GLN A 83 14.42 -13.13 5.46
C GLN A 83 13.15 -13.28 6.30
N VAL A 84 12.71 -12.21 6.97
CA VAL A 84 11.43 -12.21 7.71
C VAL A 84 10.25 -12.38 6.75
N PHE A 85 10.28 -11.73 5.59
CA PHE A 85 9.27 -11.89 4.56
C PHE A 85 9.22 -13.33 4.01
N ASP A 86 10.37 -13.91 3.66
CA ASP A 86 10.47 -15.28 3.15
C ASP A 86 9.97 -16.31 4.20
N THR A 87 10.31 -16.10 5.47
CA THR A 87 9.84 -16.95 6.58
C THR A 87 8.33 -16.85 6.74
N TYR A 88 7.79 -15.63 6.68
CA TYR A 88 6.35 -15.42 6.72
C TYR A 88 5.62 -16.17 5.60
N LEU A 89 6.12 -16.10 4.37
CA LEU A 89 5.52 -16.83 3.25
C LEU A 89 5.58 -18.35 3.49
N ALA A 90 6.69 -18.87 3.97
CA ALA A 90 6.83 -20.30 4.25
C ALA A 90 5.86 -20.80 5.33
N ASP A 91 5.55 -19.98 6.32
CA ASP A 91 4.67 -20.34 7.44
C ASP A 91 3.18 -20.10 7.15
N HIS A 92 2.85 -19.21 6.22
CA HIS A 92 1.48 -18.68 6.06
C HIS A 92 0.86 -18.80 4.65
N CYS A 93 1.56 -19.34 3.63
CA CYS A 93 1.06 -19.37 2.24
C CYS A 93 0.86 -20.76 1.59
#